data_AF-A0A524I0M0-F1
#
_entry.id   AF-A0A524I0M0-F1
#
_cell.length_a   1.000
_cell.length_b   1.000
_cell.length_c   1.000
_cell.angle_alpha   90.00
_cell.angle_beta   90.00
_cell.angle_gamma   90.00
#
_symmetry.space_group_name_H-M   'P 1'
#
loop_
_entity.id
_entity.type
_entity.pdbx_description
1 polymer ?
#
loop_
_entity_poly.entity_id
_entity_poly.type
_entity_poly.pdbx_seq_one_letter_code
_entity_poly.pdbx_strand_id
1 'polypeptide(L)'
;MDVNGEKMIMWGALAGIIGAVAFSTLWSLAIITDGHWIFGVETLSELGGHRPGRCFFNTGLIVMGLLSLPFGAVLYRKFEHIALGKISTGAFVLAAISLVGIGVFPINTGTPHTFFSWVFFSTVIISQTIMLRPIWMSPRLGRPALVVTLGTVMVGYITIILVATKNMELALS
;
A
#
# COMPACT_ATOMS: atom_id res chain seq x y z
N MET A 1 1.48 -28.92 8.94
CA MET A 1 1.39 -27.71 9.79
C MET A 1 0.47 -28.06 10.94
N ASP A 2 0.69 -27.54 12.14
CA ASP A 2 -0.30 -27.69 13.20
C ASP A 2 -1.52 -26.79 12.91
N VAL A 3 -2.66 -27.09 13.52
CA VAL A 3 -3.92 -26.36 13.29
C VAL A 3 -3.79 -24.87 13.61
N ASN A 4 -2.91 -24.51 14.55
CA ASN A 4 -2.66 -23.11 14.93
C ASN A 4 -1.89 -22.35 13.84
N GLY A 5 -0.93 -22.99 13.17
CA GLY A 5 -0.20 -22.41 12.05
C GLY A 5 -1.10 -22.10 10.85
N GLU A 6 -2.03 -22.98 10.52
CA GLU A 6 -2.99 -22.77 9.42
C GLU A 6 -3.96 -21.63 9.71
N LYS A 7 -4.50 -21.57 10.94
CA LYS A 7 -5.35 -20.46 11.39
C LYS A 7 -4.62 -19.13 11.31
N MET A 8 -3.37 -19.08 11.75
CA MET A 8 -2.57 -17.85 11.71
C MET A 8 -2.35 -17.36 10.27
N ILE A 9 -2.07 -18.28 9.33
CA ILE A 9 -1.94 -17.95 7.90
C ILE A 9 -3.25 -17.40 7.32
N MET A 10 -4.37 -18.06 7.62
CA MET A 10 -5.69 -17.63 7.16
C MET A 10 -6.03 -16.23 7.68
N TRP A 11 -5.88 -15.98 8.99
CA TRP A 11 -6.20 -14.69 9.59
C TRP A 11 -5.30 -13.55 9.09
N GLY A 12 -4.00 -13.80 8.89
CA GLY A 12 -3.12 -12.79 8.32
C GLY A 12 -3.43 -12.48 6.85
N ALA A 13 -3.82 -13.48 6.05
CA ALA A 13 -4.28 -13.27 4.68
C ALA A 13 -5.60 -12.48 4.64
N LEU A 14 -6.56 -12.84 5.49
CA LEU A 14 -7.83 -12.13 5.62
C LEU A 14 -7.62 -10.68 6.07
N ALA A 15 -6.69 -10.42 7.00
CA ALA A 15 -6.37 -9.07 7.43
C ALA A 15 -5.97 -8.18 6.24
N GLY A 16 -5.11 -8.66 5.33
CA GLY A 16 -4.75 -7.93 4.12
C GLY A 16 -5.95 -7.61 3.22
N ILE A 17 -6.85 -8.58 3.02
CA ILE A 17 -8.07 -8.39 2.20
C ILE A 17 -9.01 -7.37 2.88
N ILE A 18 -9.26 -7.53 4.17
CA ILE A 18 -10.11 -6.64 4.96
C ILE A 18 -9.53 -5.22 4.95
N GLY A 19 -8.21 -5.07 5.10
CA GLY A 19 -7.53 -3.78 5.01
C GLY A 19 -7.76 -3.09 3.67
N ALA A 20 -7.60 -3.81 2.55
CA ALA A 20 -7.81 -3.25 1.22
C ALA A 20 -9.26 -2.81 0.99
N VAL A 21 -10.23 -3.62 1.44
CA VAL A 21 -11.66 -3.30 1.36
C VAL A 21 -12.01 -2.09 2.25
N ALA A 22 -11.48 -2.07 3.48
CA ALA A 22 -11.67 -0.96 4.43
C ALA A 22 -11.12 0.35 3.87
N PHE A 23 -9.90 0.36 3.33
CA PHE A 23 -9.34 1.54 2.69
C PHE A 23 -10.17 1.98 1.50
N SER A 24 -10.56 1.07 0.60
CA SER A 24 -11.37 1.39 -0.58
C SER A 24 -12.71 2.02 -0.20
N THR A 25 -13.33 1.51 0.86
CA THR A 25 -14.60 2.04 1.40
C THR A 25 -14.41 3.42 1.99
N LEU A 26 -13.42 3.59 2.88
CA LEU A 26 -13.16 4.85 3.56
C LEU A 26 -12.66 5.94 2.61
N TRP A 27 -11.85 5.58 1.61
CA TRP A 27 -11.47 6.50 0.55
C TRP A 27 -12.67 6.95 -0.28
N SER A 28 -13.59 6.04 -0.64
CA SER A 28 -14.83 6.40 -1.35
C SER A 28 -15.69 7.35 -0.52
N LEU A 29 -15.83 7.10 0.79
CA LEU A 29 -16.52 8.00 1.71
C LEU A 29 -15.84 9.36 1.82
N ALA A 30 -14.50 9.40 1.82
CA ALA A 30 -13.76 10.66 1.81
C ALA A 30 -14.07 11.51 0.56
N ILE A 31 -14.11 10.89 -0.63
CA ILE A 31 -14.48 11.57 -1.88
C ILE A 31 -15.92 12.10 -1.80
N ILE A 32 -16.87 11.25 -1.41
CA ILE A 32 -18.29 11.63 -1.34
C ILE A 32 -18.50 12.79 -0.34
N THR A 33 -17.78 12.75 0.78
CA THR A 33 -17.89 13.77 1.83
C THR A 33 -17.22 15.08 1.41
N ASP A 34 -16.14 15.01 0.64
CA ASP A 34 -15.43 16.20 0.17
C ASP A 34 -16.23 16.96 -0.91
N GLY A 35 -16.79 16.25 -1.89
CA GLY A 35 -17.61 16.82 -2.97
C GLY A 35 -16.87 17.71 -3.98
N HIS A 36 -15.63 18.10 -3.71
CA HIS A 36 -14.83 18.98 -4.56
C HIS A 36 -13.56 18.34 -5.11
N TRP A 37 -13.19 17.15 -4.61
CA TRP A 37 -11.99 16.46 -5.03
C TRP A 37 -12.07 15.96 -6.47
N ILE A 38 -11.09 16.33 -7.29
CA ILE A 38 -11.08 16.01 -8.72
C ILE A 38 -10.03 14.94 -9.03
N PHE A 39 -10.50 13.77 -9.47
CA PHE A 39 -9.63 12.67 -9.90
C PHE A 39 -8.71 13.10 -11.05
N GLY A 40 -7.42 12.78 -10.93
CA GLY A 40 -6.39 13.09 -11.93
C GLY A 40 -5.87 14.53 -11.89
N VAL A 41 -6.58 15.46 -11.23
CA VAL A 41 -6.12 16.84 -11.00
C VAL A 41 -5.48 16.95 -9.63
N GLU A 42 -6.06 16.34 -8.61
CA GLU A 42 -5.60 16.43 -7.23
C GLU A 42 -4.95 15.12 -6.78
N THR A 43 -3.99 15.19 -5.87
CA THR A 43 -3.41 13.96 -5.30
C THR A 43 -4.42 13.31 -4.37
N LEU A 44 -4.30 12.00 -4.14
CA LEU A 44 -5.14 11.32 -3.15
C LEU A 44 -4.96 11.91 -1.75
N SER A 45 -3.74 12.33 -1.41
CA SER A 45 -3.40 12.85 -0.08
C SER A 45 -4.03 14.21 0.23
N GLU A 46 -4.49 14.97 -0.76
CA GLU A 46 -5.29 16.18 -0.58
C GLU A 46 -6.55 15.92 0.26
N LEU A 47 -7.19 14.75 0.08
CA LEU A 47 -8.34 14.31 0.88
C LEU A 47 -8.03 14.24 2.37
N GLY A 48 -6.77 14.01 2.74
CA GLY A 48 -6.31 13.92 4.12
C GLY A 48 -6.02 15.26 4.79
N GLY A 49 -6.01 16.37 4.04
CA GLY A 49 -5.65 17.70 4.54
C GLY A 49 -6.79 18.43 5.27
N HIS A 50 -6.98 19.72 4.97
CA HIS A 50 -8.06 20.54 5.54
C HIS A 50 -9.39 20.35 4.80
N ARG A 51 -9.73 19.10 4.48
CA ARG A 51 -10.92 18.72 3.71
C ARG A 51 -11.97 18.02 4.57
N PRO A 52 -13.27 18.12 4.25
CA PRO A 52 -14.34 17.42 4.99
C PRO A 52 -14.11 15.90 5.10
N GLY A 53 -13.55 15.29 4.06
CA GLY A 53 -13.26 13.85 4.00
C GLY A 53 -12.03 13.36 4.79
N ARG A 54 -11.28 14.25 5.46
CA ARG A 54 -9.97 13.94 6.07
C ARG A 54 -9.99 12.78 7.05
N CYS A 55 -11.04 12.70 7.87
CA CYS A 55 -11.13 11.65 8.89
C CYS A 55 -11.26 10.29 8.24
N PHE A 56 -12.06 10.15 7.18
CA PHE A 56 -12.21 8.90 6.47
C PHE A 56 -10.93 8.50 5.75
N PHE A 57 -10.32 9.42 5.00
CA PHE A 57 -9.09 9.12 4.25
C PHE A 57 -7.94 8.69 5.17
N ASN A 58 -7.62 9.49 6.19
CA ASN A 58 -6.51 9.21 7.10
C ASN A 58 -6.75 7.94 7.92
N THR A 59 -7.99 7.71 8.39
CA THR A 59 -8.35 6.45 9.08
C THR A 59 -8.18 5.25 8.16
N GLY A 60 -8.57 5.37 6.88
CA GLY A 60 -8.40 4.31 5.90
C GLY A 60 -6.93 3.90 5.72
N LEU A 61 -6.03 4.89 5.63
CA LEU A 61 -4.59 4.63 5.52
C LEU A 61 -4.05 3.90 6.76
N ILE A 62 -4.42 4.37 7.96
CA ILE A 62 -4.00 3.76 9.23
C ILE A 62 -4.50 2.32 9.34
N VAL A 63 -5.79 2.09 9.10
CA VAL A 63 -6.41 0.77 9.19
C VAL A 63 -5.78 -0.21 8.19
N MET A 64 -5.59 0.20 6.94
CA MET A 64 -4.93 -0.62 5.92
C MET A 64 -3.47 -0.92 6.27
N GLY A 65 -2.72 0.08 6.73
CA GLY A 65 -1.33 -0.10 7.17
C GLY A 65 -1.23 -1.12 8.32
N LEU A 66 -2.06 -0.98 9.35
CA LEU A 66 -2.07 -1.89 10.50
C LEU A 66 -2.49 -3.32 10.10
N LEU A 67 -3.53 -3.47 9.28
CA LEU A 67 -4.01 -4.78 8.83
C LEU A 67 -3.07 -5.45 7.80
N SER A 68 -2.20 -4.66 7.16
CA SER A 68 -1.13 -5.18 6.30
C SER A 68 0.00 -5.84 7.10
N LEU A 69 0.21 -5.50 8.38
CA LEU A 69 1.30 -6.08 9.17
C LEU A 69 1.13 -7.60 9.41
N PRO A 70 -0.05 -8.11 9.85
CA PRO A 70 -0.31 -9.55 9.90
C PRO A 70 -0.14 -10.24 8.53
N PHE A 71 -0.53 -9.58 7.44
CA PHE A 71 -0.31 -10.12 6.10
C PHE A 71 1.19 -10.23 5.75
N GLY A 72 1.98 -9.23 6.14
CA GLY A 72 3.45 -9.27 6.04
C GLY A 72 4.06 -10.46 6.78
N ALA A 73 3.57 -10.77 8.00
CA ALA A 73 4.01 -11.95 8.73
C ALA A 73 3.69 -13.27 7.99
N VAL A 74 2.54 -13.34 7.33
CA VAL A 74 2.17 -14.49 6.48
C VAL A 74 3.07 -14.60 5.25
N LEU A 75 3.38 -13.48 4.59
CA LEU A 75 4.33 -13.44 3.47
C LEU A 75 5.72 -13.92 3.90
N TYR A 76 6.19 -13.48 5.08
CA TYR A 76 7.48 -13.89 5.62
C TYR A 76 7.52 -15.41 5.79
N ARG A 77 6.56 -16.00 6.50
CA ARG A 77 6.52 -17.47 6.69
C ARG A 77 6.45 -18.24 5.37
N LYS A 78 5.82 -17.65 4.35
CA LYS A 78 5.70 -18.30 3.04
C LYS A 78 6.99 -18.25 2.24
N PHE A 79 7.80 -17.22 2.40
CA PHE A 79 8.97 -16.96 1.57
C PHE A 79 10.29 -16.83 2.33
N GLU A 80 10.34 -17.15 3.63
CA GLU A 80 11.55 -17.01 4.47
C GLU A 80 12.73 -17.87 3.99
N HIS A 81 12.45 -18.93 3.23
CA HIS A 81 13.46 -19.80 2.62
C HIS A 81 14.07 -19.21 1.34
N ILE A 82 13.53 -18.11 0.81
CA ILE A 82 14.01 -17.42 -0.39
C ILE A 82 14.56 -16.05 0.03
N ALA A 83 15.84 -15.78 -0.22
CA ALA A 83 16.46 -14.49 0.15
C ALA A 83 15.69 -13.27 -0.39
N LEU A 84 15.30 -13.32 -1.68
CA LEU A 84 14.46 -12.28 -2.29
C LEU A 84 13.09 -12.16 -1.62
N GLY A 85 12.53 -13.27 -1.12
CA GLY A 85 11.28 -13.28 -0.36
C GLY A 85 11.39 -12.54 0.96
N LYS A 86 12.49 -12.72 1.69
CA LYS A 86 12.74 -11.97 2.94
C LYS A 86 12.88 -10.47 2.67
N ILE A 87 13.62 -10.10 1.63
CA ILE A 87 13.85 -8.70 1.25
C ILE A 87 12.54 -8.05 0.83
N SER A 88 11.75 -8.69 -0.04
CA SER A 88 10.45 -8.15 -0.47
C SER A 88 9.48 -8.03 0.70
N THR A 89 9.41 -9.01 1.59
CA THR A 89 8.57 -8.90 2.79
C THR A 89 9.03 -7.81 3.75
N GLY A 90 10.34 -7.63 3.95
CA GLY A 90 10.87 -6.53 4.76
C GLY A 90 10.48 -5.16 4.19
N ALA A 91 10.63 -4.98 2.87
CA ALA A 91 10.19 -3.77 2.18
C ALA A 91 8.66 -3.58 2.27
N PHE A 92 7.87 -4.65 2.16
CA PHE A 92 6.42 -4.60 2.34
C PHE A 92 6.02 -4.12 3.75
N VAL A 93 6.67 -4.65 4.80
CA VAL A 93 6.40 -4.24 6.18
C VAL A 93 6.76 -2.78 6.39
N LEU A 94 7.88 -2.32 5.85
CA LEU A 94 8.26 -0.91 5.89
C LEU A 94 7.25 -0.02 5.16
N ALA A 95 6.71 -0.47 4.02
CA ALA A 95 5.63 0.20 3.32
C ALA A 95 4.37 0.28 4.20
N ALA A 96 3.95 -0.82 4.82
CA ALA A 96 2.78 -0.86 5.69
C ALA A 96 2.91 0.13 6.88
N ILE A 97 4.07 0.18 7.53
CA ILE A 97 4.36 1.16 8.60
C ILE A 97 4.31 2.59 8.05
N SER A 98 4.90 2.81 6.88
CA SER A 98 4.91 4.14 6.25
C SER A 98 3.51 4.60 5.88
N LEU A 99 2.63 3.68 5.46
CA LEU A 99 1.22 3.96 5.18
C LEU A 99 0.46 4.45 6.43
N VAL A 100 0.74 3.84 7.59
CA VAL A 100 0.24 4.36 8.88
C VAL A 100 0.79 5.77 9.12
N GLY A 101 2.08 5.99 8.87
CA GLY A 101 2.72 7.30 8.95
C GLY A 101 2.03 8.36 8.09
N ILE A 102 1.65 8.06 6.84
CA ILE A 102 0.92 8.99 5.97
C ILE A 102 -0.44 9.38 6.58
N GLY A 103 -1.16 8.43 7.18
CA GLY A 103 -2.44 8.73 7.84
C GLY A 103 -2.28 9.50 9.16
N VAL A 104 -1.22 9.26 9.92
CA VAL A 104 -0.90 9.98 11.16
C VAL A 104 -0.36 11.39 10.91
N PHE A 105 0.36 11.57 9.81
CA PHE A 105 0.92 12.84 9.35
C PHE A 105 0.29 13.22 8.01
N PRO A 106 -0.92 13.84 8.01
CA PRO A 106 -1.60 14.19 6.77
C PRO A 106 -0.86 15.31 6.01
N ILE A 107 -1.26 15.58 4.77
CA ILE A 107 -0.53 16.44 3.84
C ILE A 107 -0.22 17.85 4.37
N ASN A 108 -1.09 18.39 5.22
CA ASN A 108 -0.92 19.69 5.88
C ASN A 108 0.21 19.71 6.94
N THR A 109 0.77 18.56 7.33
CA THR A 109 1.95 18.49 8.21
C THR A 109 3.26 18.77 7.47
N GLY A 110 3.26 18.81 6.14
CA GLY A 110 4.43 19.14 5.33
C GLY A 110 5.48 18.02 5.34
N THR A 111 6.69 18.32 5.83
CA THR A 111 7.86 17.43 5.73
C THR A 111 7.63 16.00 6.23
N PRO A 112 6.97 15.74 7.39
CA PRO A 112 6.69 14.38 7.84
C PRO A 112 5.83 13.60 6.84
N HIS A 113 4.77 14.21 6.30
CA HIS A 113 3.92 13.60 5.28
C HIS A 113 4.71 13.23 4.03
N THR A 114 5.53 14.18 3.53
CA THR A 114 6.35 13.97 2.34
C THR A 114 7.35 12.82 2.55
N PHE A 115 8.00 12.75 3.71
CA PHE A 115 8.91 11.67 4.07
C PHE A 115 8.22 10.30 4.03
N PHE A 116 7.12 10.13 4.77
CA PHE A 116 6.41 8.84 4.81
C PHE A 116 5.81 8.46 3.46
N SER A 117 5.36 9.43 2.66
CA SER A 117 4.88 9.19 1.30
C SER A 117 5.99 8.64 0.39
N TRP A 118 7.17 9.26 0.39
CA TRP A 118 8.30 8.78 -0.39
C TRP A 118 8.74 7.37 0.02
N VAL A 119 8.85 7.12 1.32
CA VAL A 119 9.21 5.79 1.84
C VAL A 119 8.16 4.77 1.41
N PHE A 120 6.87 5.06 1.59
CA PHE A 120 5.79 4.16 1.20
C PHE A 120 5.82 3.80 -0.29
N PHE A 121 5.76 4.79 -1.18
CA PHE A 121 5.67 4.55 -2.62
C PHE A 121 6.91 3.83 -3.16
N SER A 122 8.10 4.19 -2.67
CA SER A 122 9.33 3.54 -3.09
C SER A 122 9.38 2.09 -2.60
N THR A 123 9.11 1.86 -1.31
CA THR A 123 9.24 0.52 -0.71
C THR A 123 8.14 -0.43 -1.18
N VAL A 124 6.92 0.03 -1.44
CA VAL A 124 5.84 -0.83 -1.96
C VAL A 124 6.15 -1.32 -3.37
N ILE A 125 6.67 -0.46 -4.25
CA ILE A 125 7.02 -0.84 -5.63
C ILE A 125 8.24 -1.76 -5.65
N ILE A 126 9.28 -1.45 -4.86
CA ILE A 126 10.45 -2.33 -4.71
C ILE A 126 10.01 -3.70 -4.18
N SER A 127 9.20 -3.72 -3.11
CA SER A 127 8.64 -4.93 -2.53
C SER A 127 7.93 -5.78 -3.59
N GLN A 128 6.94 -5.21 -4.28
CA GLN A 128 6.12 -5.94 -5.24
C GLN A 128 6.93 -6.43 -6.44
N THR A 129 7.88 -5.63 -6.93
CA THR A 129 8.78 -6.02 -8.03
C THR A 129 9.63 -7.21 -7.64
N ILE A 130 10.26 -7.18 -6.46
CA ILE A 130 11.08 -8.29 -5.96
C ILE A 130 10.22 -9.54 -5.69
N MET A 131 8.97 -9.35 -5.20
CA MET A 131 8.04 -10.43 -4.85
C MET A 131 7.61 -11.29 -6.05
N LEU A 132 7.68 -10.76 -7.29
CA LEU A 132 7.35 -11.52 -8.50
C LEU A 132 8.14 -12.83 -8.60
N ARG A 133 9.43 -12.82 -8.25
CA ARG A 133 10.31 -13.99 -8.37
C ARG A 133 9.95 -15.09 -7.35
N PRO A 134 9.84 -14.82 -6.03
CA PRO A 134 9.34 -15.79 -5.06
C PRO A 134 7.96 -16.37 -5.42
N ILE A 135 7.02 -15.55 -5.91
CA ILE A 135 5.70 -16.04 -6.35
C ILE A 135 5.83 -16.99 -7.54
N TRP A 136 6.61 -16.62 -8.57
CA TRP A 136 6.86 -17.46 -9.73
C TRP A 136 7.47 -18.82 -9.36
N MET A 137 8.38 -18.82 -8.39
CA MET A 137 9.04 -20.04 -7.92
C MET A 137 8.16 -20.89 -6.99
N SER A 138 7.04 -20.36 -6.50
CA SER A 138 6.17 -21.06 -5.55
C SER A 138 5.06 -21.85 -6.28
N PRO A 139 5.06 -23.19 -6.25
CA PRO A 139 4.05 -24.01 -6.91
C PRO A 139 2.62 -23.81 -6.36
N ARG A 140 2.50 -23.30 -5.13
CA ARG A 140 1.24 -23.22 -4.37
C ARG A 140 0.44 -21.92 -4.53
N LEU A 141 1.06 -20.84 -5.03
CA LEU A 141 0.38 -19.54 -5.19
C LEU A 141 -0.34 -19.42 -6.54
N GLY A 142 0.09 -20.23 -7.52
CA GLY A 142 -0.51 -20.28 -8.84
C GLY A 142 -0.30 -18.99 -9.66
N ARG A 143 -0.73 -19.07 -10.92
CA ARG A 143 -0.70 -17.93 -11.87
C ARG A 143 -1.52 -16.71 -11.43
N PRO A 144 -2.65 -16.83 -10.70
CA PRO A 144 -3.45 -15.66 -10.30
C PRO A 144 -2.67 -14.67 -9.42
N ALA A 145 -1.95 -15.15 -8.40
CA ALA A 145 -1.18 -14.28 -7.51
C ALA A 145 -0.09 -13.52 -8.25
N LEU A 146 0.53 -14.16 -9.24
CA LEU A 146 1.51 -13.52 -10.11
C LEU A 146 0.88 -12.43 -10.96
N VAL A 147 -0.25 -12.71 -11.62
CA VAL A 147 -0.97 -11.75 -12.47
C VAL A 147 -1.42 -10.54 -11.66
N VAL A 148 -1.97 -10.75 -10.47
CA VAL A 148 -2.36 -9.67 -9.56
C VAL A 148 -1.15 -8.83 -9.17
N THR A 149 -0.05 -9.45 -8.79
CA THR A 149 1.18 -8.73 -8.40
C THR A 149 1.78 -7.95 -9.57
N LEU A 150 1.77 -8.51 -10.78
CA LEU A 150 2.17 -7.80 -11.99
C LEU A 150 1.28 -6.58 -12.24
N GLY A 151 -0.04 -6.74 -12.14
CA GLY A 151 -0.99 -5.64 -12.26
C GLY A 151 -0.71 -4.52 -11.26
N THR A 152 -0.47 -4.86 -9.98
CA THR A 152 -0.15 -3.84 -8.96
C THR A 152 1.19 -3.15 -9.22
N VAL A 153 2.20 -3.89 -9.68
CA VAL A 153 3.50 -3.31 -10.07
C VAL A 153 3.32 -2.31 -11.20
N MET A 154 2.58 -2.66 -12.25
CA MET A 154 2.32 -1.77 -13.38
C MET A 154 1.60 -0.49 -12.95
N VAL A 155 0.55 -0.61 -12.12
CA VAL A 155 -0.16 0.55 -11.55
C VAL A 155 0.78 1.42 -10.72
N GLY A 156 1.66 0.82 -9.91
CA GLY A 156 2.65 1.53 -9.11
C GLY A 156 3.62 2.36 -9.95
N TYR A 157 4.22 1.75 -10.98
CA TYR A 157 5.12 2.48 -11.89
C TYR A 157 4.39 3.59 -12.66
N ILE A 158 3.19 3.33 -13.16
CA ILE A 158 2.36 4.36 -13.82
C ILE A 158 2.11 5.53 -12.87
N THR A 159 1.78 5.25 -11.61
CA THR A 159 1.53 6.28 -10.60
C THR A 159 2.77 7.14 -10.35
N ILE A 160 3.95 6.53 -10.20
CA ILE A 160 5.20 7.29 -10.05
C ILE A 160 5.47 8.16 -11.28
N ILE A 161 5.31 7.62 -12.49
CA ILE A 161 5.56 8.36 -13.73
C ILE A 161 4.63 9.57 -13.81
N LEU A 162 3.33 9.39 -13.57
CA LEU A 162 2.35 10.48 -13.60
C LEU A 162 2.65 11.57 -12.55
N VAL A 163 3.08 11.18 -11.35
CA VAL A 163 3.49 12.14 -10.31
C VAL A 163 4.75 12.89 -10.73
N ALA A 164 5.74 12.19 -11.28
CA ALA A 164 6.99 12.79 -11.74
C ALA A 164 6.77 13.79 -12.90
N THR A 165 5.97 13.43 -13.90
CA THR A 165 5.68 14.30 -15.04
C THR A 165 4.91 15.56 -14.62
N LYS A 166 3.91 15.42 -13.73
CA LYS A 166 3.17 16.57 -13.21
C LYS A 166 4.07 17.54 -12.44
N ASN A 167 4.99 17.02 -11.63
CA ASN A 167 5.94 17.85 -10.89
C ASN A 167 6.92 18.58 -11.84
N MET A 168 7.29 17.96 -12.96
CA MET A 168 8.12 18.61 -13.98
C MET A 168 7.38 19.76 -14.68
N GLU A 169 6.10 19.59 -15.03
CA GLU A 169 5.29 20.64 -15.65
C GLU A 169 5.18 21.88 -14.74
N LEU A 170 4.92 21.66 -13.44
CA LEU A 170 4.85 22.74 -12.45
C LEU A 170 6.19 23.44 -12.21
N ALA A 171 7.31 22.76 -12.42
CA ALA A 171 8.65 23.36 -12.28
C ALA A 171 9.05 24.21 -13.51
N LEU A 172 8.35 24.06 -14.63
CA LEU A 172 8.61 24.76 -15.88
C LEU A 172 7.62 25.91 -16.16
N SER A 173 6.56 26.04 -15.35
CA SER A 173 5.56 27.13 -15.39
C SER A 173 5.90 28.26 -14.43
#